data_AF-A0A3P3EYB4-F1
#
_entry.id   AF-A0A3P3EYB4-F1
#
_cell.length_a   1.000
_cell.length_b   1.000
_cell.length_c   1.000
_cell.angle_alpha   90.00
_cell.angle_beta   90.00
_cell.angle_gamma   90.00
#
_symmetry.space_group_name_H-M   'P 1'
#
loop_
_entity.id
_entity.type
_entity.pdbx_description
1 polymer ?
#
loop_
_entity_poly.entity_id
_entity_poly.type
_entity_poly.pdbx_seq_one_letter_code
_entity_poly.pdbx_strand_id
1 'polypeptide(L)'
;MSTTRKLRLGPLPRNESVKMTFVCPAGLKADLDRYAALHAQTYGEAVDAATLIPHMLESFVAKDRVFNASKPRGDGAEQRGLHVRTKTT
;
A
#
# COMPACT_ATOMS: atom_id res chain seq x y z
N MET A 1 18.78 37.63 -15.11
CA MET A 1 19.39 36.43 -14.52
C MET A 1 18.70 36.14 -13.19
N SER A 2 17.71 35.25 -13.17
CA SER A 2 16.96 34.92 -11.95
C SER A 2 17.51 33.62 -11.37
N THR A 3 18.15 33.71 -10.20
CA THR A 3 18.79 32.57 -9.52
C THR A 3 17.73 31.66 -8.92
N THR A 4 17.47 30.54 -9.59
CA THR A 4 16.59 29.47 -9.09
C THR A 4 17.18 28.88 -7.81
N ARG A 5 16.70 29.33 -6.65
CA ARG A 5 17.03 28.73 -5.35
C ARG A 5 16.42 27.32 -5.32
N LYS A 6 17.22 26.31 -5.66
CA LYS A 6 16.85 24.89 -5.48
C LYS A 6 16.62 24.65 -3.99
N LEU A 7 15.36 24.45 -3.62
CA LEU A 7 15.01 23.97 -2.29
C LEU A 7 15.69 22.61 -2.08
N ARG A 8 16.29 22.42 -0.90
CA ARG A 8 16.99 21.17 -0.54
C ARG A 8 16.03 19.99 -0.37
N LEU A 9 14.74 20.29 -0.28
CA LEU A 9 13.66 19.31 -0.28
C LEU A 9 13.13 19.21 -1.72
N GLY A 10 13.30 18.02 -2.31
CA GLY A 10 12.63 17.67 -3.57
C GLY A 10 11.11 17.66 -3.39
N PRO A 11 10.33 17.52 -4.47
CA PRO A 11 8.88 17.40 -4.37
C PRO A 11 8.51 16.30 -3.37
N LEU A 12 7.64 16.63 -2.42
CA LEU A 12 7.19 15.68 -1.42
C LEU A 12 6.44 14.51 -2.09
N PRO A 13 6.60 13.28 -1.59
CA PRO A 13 5.84 12.14 -2.09
C PRO A 13 4.34 12.44 -1.96
N ARG A 14 3.60 12.21 -3.04
CA ARG A 14 2.15 12.35 -3.06
C ARG A 14 1.55 11.14 -2.35
N ASN A 15 0.95 11.35 -1.18
CA ASN A 15 0.04 10.37 -0.59
C ASN A 15 -1.29 10.45 -1.36
N GLU A 16 -1.45 9.60 -2.36
CA GLU A 16 -2.68 9.53 -3.14
C GLU A 16 -3.62 8.50 -2.49
N SER A 17 -4.74 8.99 -1.97
CA SER A 17 -5.84 8.15 -1.48
C SER A 17 -6.97 8.18 -2.50
N VAL A 18 -7.42 7.00 -2.93
CA VAL A 18 -8.54 6.86 -3.87
C VAL A 18 -9.77 6.42 -3.11
N LYS A 19 -10.84 7.24 -3.15
CA LYS A 19 -12.13 6.85 -2.58
C LYS A 19 -12.87 5.94 -3.54
N MET A 20 -13.24 4.75 -3.09
CA MET A 20 -14.03 3.79 -3.85
C MET A 20 -15.36 3.53 -3.14
N THR A 21 -16.45 3.41 -3.91
CA THR A 21 -17.80 3.12 -3.40
C THR A 21 -18.26 1.79 -3.98
N PHE A 22 -18.84 0.92 -3.15
CA PHE A 22 -19.38 -0.38 -3.57
C PHE A 22 -20.68 -0.67 -2.83
N VAL A 23 -21.52 -1.53 -3.42
CA VAL A 23 -22.72 -2.04 -2.76
C VAL A 23 -22.31 -3.22 -1.89
N CYS A 24 -22.43 -3.06 -0.58
CA CYS A 24 -22.15 -4.12 0.38
C CYS A 24 -23.44 -4.88 0.70
N PRO A 25 -23.51 -6.21 0.46
CA PRO A 25 -24.63 -7.02 0.92
C PRO A 25 -24.82 -6.90 2.44
N ALA A 26 -26.07 -6.86 2.91
CA ALA A 26 -26.38 -6.64 4.32
C ALA A 26 -25.73 -7.69 5.25
N GLY A 27 -25.68 -8.96 4.83
CA GLY A 27 -25.02 -10.03 5.58
C GLY A 27 -23.52 -9.78 5.75
N LEU A 28 -22.84 -9.37 4.68
CA LEU A 28 -21.42 -9.05 4.74
C LEU A 28 -21.14 -7.85 5.66
N LYS A 29 -21.99 -6.81 5.63
CA LYS A 29 -21.86 -5.68 6.55
C LYS A 29 -21.97 -6.12 8.01
N ALA A 30 -22.95 -6.96 8.33
CA ALA A 30 -23.13 -7.47 9.70
C ALA A 30 -21.92 -8.30 10.19
N ASP A 31 -21.34 -9.13 9.31
CA ASP A 31 -20.15 -9.90 9.64
C ASP A 31 -18.92 -9.00 9.85
N LEU A 32 -18.76 -7.95 9.02
CA LEU A 32 -17.69 -6.96 9.17
C LEU A 32 -17.82 -6.17 10.48
N ASP A 33 -19.04 -5.78 10.86
CA ASP A 33 -19.29 -5.08 12.12
C ASP A 33 -18.97 -5.97 13.33
N ARG A 34 -19.34 -7.25 13.27
CA ARG A 34 -18.98 -8.22 14.30
C ARG A 34 -17.47 -8.41 14.39
N TYR A 35 -16.78 -8.49 13.25
CA TYR A 35 -15.34 -8.61 13.22
C TYR A 35 -14.66 -7.40 13.86
N ALA A 36 -15.14 -6.19 13.55
CA ALA A 36 -14.64 -4.95 14.13
C ALA A 36 -14.84 -4.91 15.67
N ALA A 37 -15.99 -5.37 16.15
CA ALA A 37 -16.24 -5.50 17.59
C ALA A 37 -15.31 -6.53 18.26
N LEU A 38 -14.99 -7.65 17.61
CA LEU A 38 -13.99 -8.61 18.13
C LEU A 38 -12.58 -8.02 18.14
N HIS A 39 -12.21 -7.26 17.11
CA HIS A 39 -10.93 -6.58 17.05
C HIS A 39 -10.79 -5.59 18.21
N ALA A 40 -11.83 -4.81 18.48
CA ALA A 40 -11.86 -3.86 19.60
C ALA A 40 -11.73 -4.56 20.96
N GLN A 41 -12.37 -5.71 21.15
CA GLN A 41 -12.22 -6.51 22.37
C GLN A 41 -10.80 -7.06 22.54
N THR A 42 -10.15 -7.44 21.44
CA THR A 42 -8.79 -8.02 21.46
C THR A 42 -7.71 -6.97 21.71
N TYR A 43 -7.84 -5.80 21.08
CA TYR A 43 -6.78 -4.77 21.06
C TYR A 43 -7.12 -3.52 21.86
N GLY A 44 -8.31 -3.44 22.45
CA GLY A 44 -8.74 -2.34 23.31
C GLY A 44 -9.14 -1.05 22.58
N GLU A 45 -9.12 -1.04 21.25
CA GLU A 45 -9.46 0.13 20.44
C GLU A 45 -10.66 -0.15 19.53
N ALA A 46 -11.70 0.65 19.70
CA ALA A 46 -12.88 0.61 18.85
C ALA A 46 -12.51 1.08 17.43
N VAL A 47 -12.60 0.18 16.47
CA VAL A 47 -12.35 0.45 15.05
C VAL A 47 -13.63 0.18 14.26
N ASP A 48 -13.90 0.98 13.23
CA ASP A 48 -14.99 0.72 12.30
C ASP A 48 -14.58 -0.28 11.22
N ALA A 49 -15.57 -1.01 10.69
CA ALA A 49 -15.37 -1.89 9.55
C ALA A 49 -14.73 -1.15 8.37
N ALA A 50 -15.12 0.10 8.08
CA ALA A 50 -14.55 0.86 6.96
C ALA A 50 -13.04 1.10 7.09
N THR A 51 -12.52 1.17 8.32
CA THR A 51 -11.09 1.30 8.59
C THR A 51 -10.35 -0.02 8.41
N LEU A 52 -11.00 -1.15 8.74
CA LEU A 52 -10.39 -2.47 8.60
C LEU A 52 -10.41 -3.01 7.17
N ILE A 53 -11.43 -2.68 6.38
CA ILE A 53 -11.61 -3.19 5.01
C ILE A 53 -10.36 -2.97 4.13
N PRO A 54 -9.73 -1.78 4.07
CA PRO A 54 -8.53 -1.59 3.28
C PRO A 54 -7.41 -2.57 3.65
N HIS A 55 -7.16 -2.79 4.94
CA HIS A 55 -6.12 -3.70 5.43
C HIS A 55 -6.45 -5.17 5.14
N MET A 56 -7.73 -5.54 5.26
CA MET A 56 -8.21 -6.88 4.89
C MET A 56 -8.01 -7.15 3.40
N LEU A 57 -8.38 -6.20 2.54
CA LEU A 57 -8.24 -6.32 1.09
C LEU A 57 -6.78 -6.34 0.66
N GLU A 58 -5.93 -5.50 1.25
CA GLU A 58 -4.49 -5.51 1.01
C GLU A 58 -3.89 -6.87 1.38
N SER A 59 -4.21 -7.38 2.57
CA SER A 59 -3.76 -8.70 3.02
C SER A 59 -4.24 -9.83 2.12
N PHE A 60 -5.48 -9.75 1.65
CA PHE A 60 -6.07 -10.74 0.74
C PHE A 60 -5.34 -10.76 -0.60
N VAL A 61 -5.20 -9.60 -1.26
CA VAL A 61 -4.54 -9.45 -2.56
C VAL A 61 -3.06 -9.82 -2.48
N ALA A 62 -2.37 -9.44 -1.39
CA ALA A 62 -0.98 -9.79 -1.17
C ALA A 62 -0.77 -11.30 -1.01
N LYS A 63 -1.74 -12.02 -0.45
CA LYS A 63 -1.64 -13.47 -0.21
C LYS A 63 -2.13 -14.32 -1.39
N ASP A 64 -2.86 -13.75 -2.34
CA ASP A 64 -3.30 -14.46 -3.54
C ASP A 64 -2.12 -14.78 -4.48
N ARG A 65 -1.65 -16.03 -4.43
CA ARG A 65 -0.49 -16.49 -5.22
C ARG A 65 -0.77 -16.50 -6.71
N VAL A 66 -1.97 -16.87 -7.13
CA VAL A 66 -2.33 -16.94 -8.55
C VAL A 66 -2.39 -15.53 -9.13
N PHE A 67 -3.02 -14.61 -8.39
CA PHE A 67 -3.03 -13.19 -8.75
C PHE A 67 -1.60 -12.63 -8.85
N ASN A 68 -0.76 -12.88 -7.84
CA ASN A 68 0.62 -12.38 -7.87
C ASN A 68 1.49 -13.01 -8.96
N ALA A 69 1.28 -14.29 -9.29
CA ALA A 69 1.98 -14.94 -10.39
C ALA A 69 1.57 -14.39 -11.77
N SER A 70 0.35 -13.87 -11.89
CA SER A 70 -0.16 -13.25 -13.12
C SER A 70 0.30 -11.80 -13.33
N LYS A 71 0.90 -11.16 -12.30
CA LYS A 71 1.42 -9.80 -12.45
C LYS A 71 2.52 -9.82 -13.51
N PRO A 72 2.48 -8.90 -14.50
CA PRO A 72 3.58 -8.77 -15.43
C PRO A 72 4.85 -8.55 -14.62
N ARG A 73 5.89 -9.36 -14.88
CA ARG A 73 7.23 -9.10 -14.35
C ARG A 73 7.60 -7.70 -14.83
N GLY A 74 7.54 -6.72 -13.93
CA GLY A 74 8.05 -5.39 -14.23
C GLY A 74 9.50 -5.53 -14.64
N ASP A 75 9.84 -5.01 -15.81
CA ASP A 75 11.20 -4.89 -16.32
C ASP A 75 12.03 -4.00 -15.37
N GLY A 76 12.45 -4.59 -14.24
CA GLY A 76 13.24 -3.98 -13.19
C GLY A 76 14.69 -4.43 -13.27
N ALA A 77 15.28 -4.39 -14.47
CA ALA A 77 16.72 -4.51 -14.69
C ALA A 77 17.37 -3.11 -14.69
N GLU A 78 17.07 -2.27 -13.70
CA GLU A 78 17.83 -1.04 -13.47
C GLU A 78 17.86 -0.74 -11.97
N GLN A 79 18.78 -1.42 -11.27
CA GLN A 79 19.38 -1.02 -9.98
C GLN A 79 20.41 -2.08 -9.52
N ARG A 80 21.23 -2.59 -10.44
CA ARG A 80 22.42 -3.38 -10.11
C ARG A 80 23.53 -3.04 -11.11
N GLY A 81 24.16 -1.88 -10.93
CA GLY A 81 25.21 -1.47 -11.86
C GLY A 81 25.88 -0.14 -11.55
N LEU A 82 26.30 0.14 -10.31
CA LEU A 82 27.38 1.10 -10.09
C LEU A 82 28.20 0.79 -8.83
N HIS A 83 28.92 -0.33 -8.87
CA HIS A 83 30.13 -0.47 -8.08
C HIS A 83 31.10 -1.47 -8.73
N VAL A 84 31.65 -1.09 -9.89
CA VAL A 84 32.87 -1.73 -10.42
C VAL A 84 33.99 -0.70 -10.40
N ARG A 85 34.75 -0.80 -9.31
CA ARG A 85 36.21 -0.70 -9.21
C ARG A 85 36.93 -0.26 -10.48
N THR A 86 37.65 0.85 -10.40
CA THR A 86 38.89 1.06 -11.17
C THR A 86 40.01 1.41 -10.20
N LYS A 87 40.90 0.43 -9.96
CA LYS A 87 42.28 0.62 -9.52
C LYS A 87 43.18 0.02 -10.61
N THR A 88 44.31 0.68 -10.83
CA THR A 88 45.55 0.20 -11.47
C THR A 88 45.70 0.43 -12.98
N THR A 89 46.39 1.51 -13.37
CA THR A 89 47.73 1.49 -13.97
C THR A 89 48.34 2.89 -13.81
#